data_AF-A0A8P0NQK0-F1
#
_entry.id   AF-A0A8P0NQK0-F1
#
_cell.length_a   1.000
_cell.length_b   1.000
_cell.length_c   1.000
_cell.angle_alpha   90.00
_cell.angle_beta   90.00
_cell.angle_gamma   90.00
#
_symmetry.space_group_name_H-M   'P 1'
#
loop_
_entity.id
_entity.type
_entity.pdbx_description
1 polymer ?
#
loop_
_entity_poly.entity_id
_entity_poly.type
_entity_poly.pdbx_seq_one_letter_code
_entity_poly.pdbx_strand_id
1 'polypeptide(L)'
;MKTLLLTIGFSLIAILQAQDPPALGKDTVAVSGKWYLKAMTADQEVPEKPDSVTPMILKAQKGGNLEAKITMLTNGQCQNITVVLHKTSEPGKYTAYEGQRVVFIQPSPVRDHYILYCEGELHGRQIRMAKLLGRDPEQSQEALEDFREFSRAKGLNQEILELAQSETCSPGGQ
;
A
#
# COMPACT_ATOMS: atom_id res chain seq x y z
N MET A 1 -10.65 -12.46 -76.12
CA MET A 1 -11.22 -11.26 -75.49
C MET A 1 -10.79 -11.24 -74.02
N LYS A 2 -10.27 -10.11 -73.54
CA LYS A 2 -9.70 -9.92 -72.19
C LYS A 2 -10.79 -10.02 -71.11
N THR A 3 -10.60 -10.86 -70.09
CA THR A 3 -11.39 -10.83 -68.85
C THR A 3 -10.66 -9.98 -67.81
N LEU A 4 -11.31 -8.89 -67.38
CA LEU A 4 -10.83 -8.00 -66.33
C LEU A 4 -10.96 -8.65 -64.95
N LEU A 5 -9.89 -8.58 -64.16
CA LEU A 5 -9.87 -8.85 -62.72
C LEU A 5 -10.45 -7.64 -61.98
N LEU A 6 -11.46 -7.86 -61.12
CA LEU A 6 -11.96 -6.88 -60.16
C LEU A 6 -11.70 -7.41 -58.75
N THR A 7 -10.54 -7.08 -58.20
CA THR A 7 -10.23 -7.25 -56.78
C THR A 7 -10.82 -6.07 -56.00
N ILE A 8 -11.89 -6.32 -55.25
CA ILE A 8 -12.44 -5.34 -54.29
C ILE A 8 -11.66 -5.51 -52.99
N GLY A 9 -10.72 -4.59 -52.74
CA GLY A 9 -10.04 -4.47 -51.44
C GLY A 9 -10.96 -3.74 -50.46
N PHE A 10 -11.50 -4.44 -49.48
CA PHE A 10 -12.25 -3.83 -48.38
C PHE A 10 -11.27 -3.55 -47.24
N SER A 11 -10.78 -2.31 -47.18
CA SER A 11 -9.91 -1.85 -46.09
C SER A 11 -10.73 -1.70 -44.81
N LEU A 12 -10.52 -2.61 -43.84
CA LEU A 12 -11.08 -2.51 -42.50
C LEU A 12 -10.31 -1.41 -41.74
N ILE A 13 -10.87 -0.21 -41.62
CA ILE A 13 -10.33 0.82 -40.74
C ILE A 13 -10.81 0.50 -39.32
N ALA A 14 -9.96 -0.16 -38.55
CA ALA A 14 -10.16 -0.29 -37.10
C ALA A 14 -9.90 1.08 -36.46
N ILE A 15 -10.97 1.77 -36.06
CA ILE A 15 -10.86 2.97 -35.22
C ILE A 15 -10.47 2.48 -33.83
N LEU A 16 -9.19 2.59 -33.51
CA LEU A 16 -8.68 2.38 -32.17
C LEU A 16 -9.23 3.53 -31.30
N GLN A 17 -10.29 3.26 -30.55
CA GLN A 17 -10.71 4.13 -29.45
C GLN A 17 -9.57 4.09 -28.43
N ALA A 18 -8.70 5.09 -28.46
CA ALA A 18 -7.77 5.34 -27.36
C ALA A 18 -8.63 5.66 -26.15
N GLN A 19 -8.76 4.71 -25.23
CA GLN A 19 -9.19 5.04 -23.88
C GLN A 19 -8.12 5.98 -23.33
N ASP A 20 -8.50 7.23 -23.04
CA ASP A 20 -7.64 8.14 -22.31
C ASP A 20 -7.05 7.40 -21.10
N PRO A 21 -5.74 7.49 -20.83
CA PRO A 21 -5.18 6.93 -19.61
C PRO A 21 -5.93 7.57 -18.43
N PRO A 22 -6.36 6.78 -17.41
CA PRO A 22 -7.13 7.33 -16.31
C PRO A 22 -6.36 8.50 -15.69
N ALA A 23 -6.99 9.67 -15.78
CA ALA A 23 -6.45 10.94 -15.38
C ALA A 23 -5.93 10.88 -13.93
N LEU A 24 -4.68 11.30 -13.79
CA LEU A 24 -4.05 11.88 -12.60
C LEU A 24 -4.99 12.01 -11.39
N GLY A 25 -5.05 10.98 -10.52
CA GLY A 25 -5.62 11.11 -9.17
C GLY A 25 -6.73 10.12 -8.77
N LYS A 26 -7.27 9.32 -9.68
CA LYS A 26 -8.34 8.34 -9.34
C LYS A 26 -7.90 7.34 -8.26
N ASP A 27 -6.67 6.84 -8.36
CA ASP A 27 -6.12 5.85 -7.42
C ASP A 27 -5.81 6.46 -6.04
N THR A 28 -5.28 7.69 -6.00
CA THR A 28 -4.98 8.39 -4.73
C THR A 28 -6.23 8.75 -3.94
N VAL A 29 -7.33 9.08 -4.63
CA VAL A 29 -8.63 9.34 -3.97
C VAL A 29 -9.20 8.04 -3.41
N ALA A 30 -9.08 6.92 -4.13
CA ALA A 30 -9.52 5.61 -3.65
C ALA A 30 -8.74 5.12 -2.42
N VAL A 31 -7.45 5.45 -2.32
CA VAL A 31 -6.57 5.09 -1.18
C VAL A 31 -6.77 6.01 0.03
N SER A 32 -7.34 7.21 -0.13
CA SER A 32 -7.56 8.14 0.99
C SER A 32 -8.61 7.63 1.99
N GLY A 33 -8.53 8.09 3.24
CA GLY A 33 -9.47 7.81 4.32
C GLY A 33 -8.85 7.03 5.47
N LYS A 34 -9.72 6.46 6.30
CA LYS A 34 -9.34 5.64 7.47
C LYS A 34 -9.03 4.21 7.04
N TRP A 35 -7.97 3.65 7.62
CA TRP A 35 -7.47 2.30 7.42
C TRP A 35 -7.03 1.70 8.76
N TYR A 36 -7.24 0.41 8.94
CA TYR A 36 -6.81 -0.34 10.11
C TYR A 36 -5.57 -1.15 9.72
N LEU A 37 -4.48 -0.98 10.47
CA LEU A 37 -3.23 -1.70 10.25
C LEU A 37 -3.32 -3.05 10.95
N LYS A 38 -3.62 -4.11 10.19
CA LYS A 38 -4.01 -5.42 10.71
C LYS A 38 -2.83 -6.31 11.08
N ALA A 39 -1.80 -6.28 10.25
CA ALA A 39 -0.62 -7.12 10.44
C ALA A 39 0.61 -6.49 9.81
N MET A 40 1.79 -6.90 10.27
CA MET A 40 3.06 -6.53 9.67
C MET A 40 4.10 -7.64 9.75
N THR A 41 5.04 -7.63 8.82
CA THR A 41 6.24 -8.48 8.86
C THR A 41 7.40 -7.77 8.15
N ALA A 42 8.60 -8.31 8.32
CA ALA A 42 9.83 -7.81 7.72
C ALA A 42 10.74 -8.98 7.29
N ASP A 43 11.78 -8.67 6.54
CA ASP A 43 12.82 -9.65 6.19
C ASP A 43 13.79 -9.94 7.35
N GLN A 44 13.91 -9.00 8.28
CA GLN A 44 14.75 -9.10 9.47
C GLN A 44 14.04 -8.52 10.69
N GLU A 45 14.52 -8.87 11.88
CA GLU A 45 13.90 -8.41 13.13
C GLU A 45 13.91 -6.87 13.21
N VAL A 46 12.73 -6.30 13.47
CA VAL A 46 12.53 -4.88 13.78
C VAL A 46 12.50 -4.68 15.30
N PRO A 47 13.22 -3.67 15.82
CA PRO A 47 13.27 -3.41 17.26
C PRO A 47 11.94 -2.90 17.83
N GLU A 48 11.13 -2.22 17.00
CA GLU A 48 9.85 -1.65 17.42
C GLU A 48 8.71 -2.59 16.98
N LYS A 49 8.20 -3.37 17.95
CA LYS A 49 6.99 -4.19 17.81
C LYS A 49 5.89 -3.51 18.64
N PRO A 50 4.91 -2.85 18.00
CA PRO A 50 3.89 -2.13 18.75
C PRO A 50 2.91 -3.09 19.43
N ASP A 51 2.50 -2.75 20.65
CA ASP A 51 1.51 -3.47 21.45
C ASP A 51 0.09 -3.28 20.87
N SER A 52 -0.20 -2.06 20.39
CA SER A 52 -1.43 -1.72 19.68
C SER A 52 -1.22 -0.51 18.78
N VAL A 53 -2.15 -0.29 17.86
CA VAL A 53 -2.12 0.81 16.91
C VAL A 53 -3.47 1.49 16.79
N THR A 54 -3.46 2.79 16.50
CA THR A 54 -4.68 3.51 16.12
C THR A 54 -4.99 3.31 14.64
N PRO A 55 -6.22 3.63 14.19
CA PRO A 55 -6.50 3.71 12.77
C PRO A 55 -5.52 4.66 12.08
N MET A 56 -4.99 4.21 10.95
CA MET A 56 -4.19 5.01 10.05
C MET A 56 -5.10 5.92 9.22
N ILE A 57 -4.78 7.21 9.17
CA ILE A 57 -5.45 8.16 8.29
C ILE A 57 -4.52 8.45 7.11
N LEU A 58 -4.97 8.09 5.90
CA LEU A 58 -4.33 8.48 4.64
C LEU A 58 -5.08 9.67 4.04
N LYS A 59 -4.39 10.79 3.85
CA LYS A 59 -4.96 12.01 3.27
C LYS A 59 -4.27 12.36 1.97
N ALA A 60 -5.02 12.45 0.88
CA ALA A 60 -4.53 13.01 -0.37
C ALA A 60 -4.07 14.47 -0.19
N GLN A 61 -2.90 14.76 -0.75
CA GLN A 61 -2.30 16.07 -0.83
C GLN A 61 -2.17 16.53 -2.29
N LYS A 62 -1.83 17.82 -2.49
CA LYS A 62 -1.60 18.40 -3.81
C LYS A 62 -0.51 17.62 -4.56
N GLY A 63 -0.69 17.43 -5.87
CA GLY A 63 0.26 16.69 -6.71
C GLY A 63 0.16 15.16 -6.58
N GLY A 64 -0.81 14.65 -5.82
CA GLY A 64 -1.03 13.21 -5.66
C GLY A 64 -0.18 12.54 -4.57
N ASN A 65 0.51 13.33 -3.74
CA ASN A 65 1.15 12.85 -2.52
C ASN A 65 0.09 12.36 -1.51
N LEU A 66 0.51 11.55 -0.55
CA LEU A 66 -0.32 11.11 0.56
C LEU A 66 0.33 11.47 1.90
N GLU A 67 -0.45 11.95 2.85
CA GLU A 67 -0.03 12.06 4.25
C GLU A 67 -0.62 10.89 5.02
N ALA A 68 0.24 10.09 5.64
CA ALA A 68 -0.14 9.01 6.53
C ALA A 68 0.05 9.44 7.99
N LYS A 69 -0.98 9.26 8.80
CA LYS A 69 -0.96 9.51 10.24
C LYS A 69 -1.41 8.26 10.98
N ILE A 70 -0.62 7.83 11.95
CA ILE A 70 -0.93 6.68 12.82
C ILE A 70 -0.25 6.89 14.16
N THR A 71 -0.85 6.41 15.24
CA THR A 71 -0.21 6.34 16.55
C THR A 71 0.03 4.87 16.89
N MET A 72 1.24 4.58 17.37
CA MET A 72 1.63 3.25 17.83
C MET A 72 1.87 3.29 19.33
N LEU A 73 1.29 2.34 20.08
CA LEU A 73 1.67 2.10 21.46
C LEU A 73 2.84 1.13 21.44
N THR A 74 3.98 1.51 22.00
CA THR A 74 5.17 0.65 22.08
C THR A 74 5.82 0.84 23.42
N ASN A 75 6.01 -0.24 24.18
CA ASN A 75 6.60 -0.19 25.52
C ASN A 75 5.88 0.81 26.44
N GLY A 76 4.55 0.86 26.37
CA GLY A 76 3.72 1.77 27.17
C GLY A 76 3.74 3.24 26.73
N GLN A 77 4.46 3.59 25.65
CA GLN A 77 4.55 4.95 25.12
C GLN A 77 3.78 5.10 23.79
N CYS A 78 2.97 6.15 23.71
CA CYS A 78 2.28 6.52 22.47
C CYS A 78 3.20 7.31 21.55
N GLN A 79 3.53 6.74 20.40
CA GLN A 79 4.36 7.35 19.37
C GLN A 79 3.49 7.83 18.21
N ASN A 80 3.41 9.15 18.01
CA ASN A 80 2.68 9.74 16.90
C ASN A 80 3.56 9.77 15.64
N ILE A 81 3.13 9.06 14.61
CA ILE A 81 3.86 8.93 13.35
C ILE A 81 3.09 9.70 12.28
N THR A 82 3.77 10.67 11.65
CA THR A 82 3.28 11.35 10.45
C THR A 82 4.31 11.19 9.35
N VAL A 83 3.90 10.65 8.20
CA VAL A 83 4.78 10.42 7.04
C VAL A 83 4.13 10.98 5.80
N VAL A 84 4.89 11.74 5.01
CA VAL A 84 4.48 12.16 3.67
C VAL A 84 5.05 11.18 2.66
N LEU A 85 4.16 10.55 1.89
CA LEU A 85 4.44 9.71 0.75
C LEU A 85 4.42 10.58 -0.52
N HIS A 86 5.59 10.87 -1.06
CA HIS A 86 5.75 11.62 -2.28
C HIS A 86 5.47 10.73 -3.49
N LYS A 87 4.56 11.18 -4.35
CA LYS A 87 4.18 10.46 -5.55
C LYS A 87 5.36 10.35 -6.52
N THR A 88 5.52 9.18 -7.12
CA THR A 88 6.47 8.98 -8.23
C THR A 88 5.77 8.95 -9.58
N SER A 89 6.54 8.82 -10.66
CA SER A 89 5.99 8.60 -12.01
C SER A 89 5.34 7.21 -12.16
N GLU A 90 5.68 6.26 -11.30
CA GLU A 90 5.16 4.89 -11.34
C GLU A 90 3.90 4.78 -10.46
N PRO A 91 2.76 4.32 -11.01
CA PRO A 91 1.53 4.17 -10.24
C PRO A 91 1.70 3.25 -9.03
N GLY A 92 1.11 3.62 -7.90
CA GLY A 92 1.19 2.86 -6.65
C GLY A 92 2.54 2.94 -5.93
N LYS A 93 3.56 3.57 -6.53
CA LYS A 93 4.89 3.77 -5.94
C LYS A 93 5.08 5.19 -5.44
N TYR A 94 5.60 5.28 -4.23
CA TYR A 94 5.86 6.50 -3.49
C TYR A 94 7.28 6.46 -2.89
N THR A 95 7.76 7.63 -2.48
CA THR A 95 8.96 7.75 -1.65
C THR A 95 8.66 8.49 -0.36
N ALA A 96 9.32 8.12 0.73
CA ALA A 96 9.21 8.75 2.03
C ALA A 96 10.60 9.09 2.59
N TYR A 97 10.66 9.91 3.64
CA TYR A 97 11.90 10.29 4.33
C TYR A 97 12.98 10.77 3.35
N GLU A 98 12.67 11.80 2.57
CA GLU A 98 13.61 12.40 1.59
C GLU A 98 14.15 11.39 0.55
N GLY A 99 13.41 10.33 0.27
CA GLY A 99 13.80 9.29 -0.69
C GLY A 99 14.54 8.11 -0.08
N GLN A 100 14.78 8.10 1.24
CA GLN A 100 15.41 6.98 1.94
C GLN A 100 14.55 5.72 1.97
N ARG A 101 13.23 5.86 1.73
CA ARG A 101 12.30 4.73 1.61
C ARG A 101 11.47 4.80 0.36
N VAL A 102 11.33 3.65 -0.28
CA VAL A 102 10.36 3.40 -1.35
C VAL A 102 9.18 2.66 -0.75
N VAL A 103 7.97 3.10 -1.07
CA VAL A 103 6.71 2.53 -0.58
C VAL A 103 5.82 2.19 -1.76
N PHE A 104 5.37 0.95 -1.82
CA PHE A 104 4.37 0.48 -2.76
C PHE A 104 3.05 0.26 -2.04
N ILE A 105 1.96 0.81 -2.58
CA ILE A 105 0.60 0.58 -2.12
C ILE A 105 -0.10 -0.31 -3.15
N GLN A 106 -0.36 -1.56 -2.79
CA GLN A 106 -0.82 -2.59 -3.72
C GLN A 106 -2.17 -3.17 -3.28
N PRO A 107 -3.21 -3.17 -4.14
CA PRO A 107 -4.49 -3.78 -3.80
C PRO A 107 -4.31 -5.26 -3.51
N SER A 108 -4.93 -5.72 -2.43
CA SER A 108 -5.12 -7.15 -2.22
C SER A 108 -6.24 -7.65 -3.16
N PRO A 109 -6.22 -8.92 -3.60
CA PRO A 109 -7.38 -9.56 -4.20
C PRO A 109 -8.60 -9.56 -3.26
N VAL A 110 -8.39 -9.45 -1.94
CA VAL A 110 -9.46 -9.30 -0.96
C VAL A 110 -9.94 -7.86 -0.96
N ARG A 111 -11.25 -7.68 -1.17
CA ARG A 111 -11.89 -6.37 -1.25
C ARG A 111 -11.57 -5.52 -0.03
N ASP A 112 -11.39 -4.21 -0.25
CA ASP A 112 -11.19 -3.22 0.81
C ASP A 112 -9.91 -3.44 1.66
N HIS A 113 -8.93 -4.16 1.10
CA HIS A 113 -7.62 -4.39 1.68
C HIS A 113 -6.48 -3.92 0.76
N TYR A 114 -5.41 -3.43 1.38
CA TYR A 114 -4.17 -3.05 0.70
C TYR A 114 -2.97 -3.67 1.42
N ILE A 115 -1.92 -3.95 0.67
CA ILE A 115 -0.59 -4.25 1.20
C ILE A 115 0.30 -3.04 0.96
N LEU A 116 0.87 -2.49 2.04
CA LEU A 116 1.97 -1.53 1.96
C LEU A 116 3.28 -2.30 2.01
N TYR A 117 4.04 -2.29 0.93
CA TYR A 117 5.38 -2.85 0.88
C TYR A 117 6.42 -1.73 0.89
N CYS A 118 7.34 -1.75 1.82
CA CYS A 118 8.36 -0.71 1.98
C CYS A 118 9.76 -1.31 1.88
N GLU A 119 10.64 -0.62 1.18
CA GLU A 119 12.07 -0.93 1.10
C GLU A 119 12.86 0.33 1.44
N GLY A 120 13.95 0.17 2.20
CA GLY A 120 14.88 1.27 2.44
C GLY A 120 15.57 1.17 3.79
N GLU A 121 16.07 2.29 4.26
CA GLU A 121 16.89 2.35 5.47
C GLU A 121 16.06 2.55 6.74
N LEU A 122 16.41 1.79 7.79
CA LEU A 122 15.95 1.94 9.17
C LEU A 122 17.11 1.67 10.14
N HIS A 123 17.50 2.68 10.92
CA HIS A 123 18.57 2.59 11.92
C HIS A 123 19.91 2.07 11.37
N GLY A 124 20.33 2.58 10.21
CA GLY A 124 21.55 2.22 9.49
C GLY A 124 21.47 0.89 8.74
N ARG A 125 20.32 0.22 8.72
CA ARG A 125 20.15 -1.10 8.08
C ARG A 125 19.16 -1.01 6.94
N GLN A 126 19.47 -1.67 5.84
CA GLN A 126 18.48 -1.91 4.79
C GLN A 126 17.45 -2.91 5.31
N ILE A 127 16.18 -2.57 5.18
CA ILE A 127 15.07 -3.39 5.62
C ILE A 127 13.96 -3.40 4.58
N ARG A 128 13.29 -4.55 4.47
CA ARG A 128 12.07 -4.70 3.68
C ARG A 128 10.96 -5.10 4.63
N MET A 129 9.82 -4.42 4.52
CA MET A 129 8.67 -4.67 5.39
C MET A 129 7.39 -4.64 4.59
N ALA A 130 6.41 -5.41 5.05
CA ALA A 130 5.05 -5.37 4.53
C ALA A 130 4.07 -5.13 5.67
N LYS A 131 2.99 -4.43 5.34
CA LYS A 131 1.90 -4.11 6.27
C LYS A 131 0.56 -4.35 5.57
N LEU A 132 -0.30 -5.13 6.21
CA LEU A 132 -1.67 -5.37 5.75
C LEU A 132 -2.59 -4.28 6.31
N LEU A 133 -3.33 -3.62 5.42
CA LEU A 133 -4.35 -2.64 5.75
C LEU A 133 -5.73 -3.16 5.36
N GLY A 134 -6.76 -2.82 6.14
CA GLY A 134 -8.16 -2.99 5.73
C GLY A 134 -9.04 -1.82 6.16
N ARG A 135 -10.19 -1.66 5.51
CA ARG A 135 -11.16 -0.60 5.84
C ARG A 135 -11.95 -0.86 7.13
N ASP A 136 -12.14 -2.13 7.46
CA ASP A 136 -12.87 -2.59 8.63
C ASP A 136 -11.89 -2.90 9.79
N PRO A 137 -12.24 -2.62 11.07
CA PRO A 137 -11.41 -2.99 12.21
C PRO A 137 -11.27 -4.51 12.43
N GLU A 138 -12.27 -5.33 12.07
CA GLU A 138 -12.30 -6.77 12.32
C GLU A 138 -11.28 -7.53 11.46
N GLN A 139 -10.62 -8.54 12.03
CA GLN A 139 -9.65 -9.34 11.27
C GLN A 139 -10.31 -10.11 10.13
N SER A 140 -9.66 -10.13 8.97
CA SER A 140 -10.08 -10.93 7.81
C SER A 140 -9.06 -12.05 7.60
N GLN A 141 -9.49 -13.29 7.82
CA GLN A 141 -8.66 -14.48 7.65
C GLN A 141 -8.18 -14.63 6.20
N GLU A 142 -9.06 -14.35 5.23
CA GLU A 142 -8.73 -14.37 3.80
C GLU A 142 -7.63 -13.35 3.47
N ALA A 143 -7.71 -12.12 4.00
CA ALA A 143 -6.69 -11.10 3.78
C ALA A 143 -5.36 -11.43 4.46
N LEU A 144 -5.38 -12.10 5.61
CA LEU A 144 -4.18 -12.59 6.28
C LEU A 144 -3.49 -13.72 5.51
N GLU A 145 -4.26 -14.59 4.84
CA GLU A 145 -3.73 -15.64 3.98
C GLU A 145 -3.07 -15.06 2.73
N ASP A 146 -3.72 -14.14 2.03
CA ASP A 146 -3.13 -13.38 0.92
C ASP A 146 -1.83 -12.66 1.35
N PHE A 147 -1.86 -11.99 2.51
CA PHE A 147 -0.69 -11.34 3.07
C PHE A 147 0.45 -12.31 3.39
N ARG A 148 0.15 -13.53 3.83
CA ARG A 148 1.15 -14.57 4.12
C ARG A 148 1.79 -15.08 2.82
N GLU A 149 1.02 -15.27 1.77
CA GLU A 149 1.54 -15.63 0.44
C GLU A 149 2.42 -14.52 -0.13
N PHE A 150 1.96 -13.28 -0.06
CA PHE A 150 2.73 -12.10 -0.44
C PHE A 150 4.07 -12.04 0.30
N SER A 151 4.03 -12.18 1.63
CA SER A 151 5.21 -12.12 2.49
C SER A 151 6.23 -13.22 2.14
N ARG A 152 5.76 -14.45 1.90
CA ARG A 152 6.60 -15.57 1.45
C ARG A 152 7.23 -15.28 0.09
N ALA A 153 6.46 -14.78 -0.87
CA ALA A 153 6.95 -14.44 -2.21
C ALA A 153 8.00 -13.33 -2.19
N LYS A 154 7.94 -12.41 -1.22
CA LYS A 154 8.92 -11.34 -1.01
C LYS A 154 10.12 -11.73 -0.14
N GLY A 155 10.12 -12.94 0.45
CA GLY A 155 11.16 -13.39 1.37
C GLY A 155 11.18 -12.59 2.68
N LEU A 156 10.00 -12.21 3.18
CA LEU A 156 9.82 -11.59 4.49
C LEU A 156 9.71 -12.70 5.54
N ASN A 157 10.84 -13.02 6.15
CA ASN A 157 11.02 -14.26 6.92
C ASN A 157 10.69 -14.12 8.42
N GLN A 158 10.37 -12.93 8.90
CA GLN A 158 9.93 -12.74 10.28
C GLN A 158 8.50 -13.22 10.48
N GLU A 159 8.18 -13.57 11.72
CA GLU A 159 6.82 -13.87 12.12
C GLU A 159 5.88 -12.70 11.78
N ILE A 160 4.68 -13.03 11.31
CA ILE A 160 3.66 -12.04 11.04
C ILE A 160 3.08 -11.60 12.39
N LEU A 161 3.29 -10.33 12.72
CA LEU A 161 2.72 -9.71 13.90
C LEU A 161 1.32 -9.20 13.55
N GLU A 162 0.29 -9.81 14.11
CA GLU A 162 -1.07 -9.27 14.11
C GLU A 162 -1.20 -8.15 15.16
N LEU A 163 -1.89 -7.07 14.79
CA LEU A 163 -1.85 -5.82 15.55
C LEU A 163 -3.21 -5.52 16.16
N ALA A 164 -3.22 -5.38 17.49
CA ALA A 164 -4.40 -4.94 18.23
C ALA A 164 -4.78 -3.51 17.82
N GLN A 165 -6.07 -3.29 17.51
CA GLN A 165 -6.60 -1.96 17.19
C GLN A 165 -7.11 -1.27 18.45
N SER A 166 -6.80 0.02 18.58
CA SER A 166 -7.40 0.89 19.59
C SER A 166 -7.80 2.21 18.94
N GLU A 167 -9.02 2.71 19.15
CA GLU A 167 -9.46 3.97 18.55
C GLU A 167 -8.64 5.18 19.05
N THR A 168 -8.07 5.09 20.26
CA THR A 168 -7.16 6.08 20.85
C THR A 168 -5.92 5.42 21.44
N CYS A 169 -4.82 6.16 21.57
CA CYS A 169 -3.65 5.68 22.31
C CYS A 169 -3.63 6.32 23.69
N SER A 170 -3.55 5.49 24.73
CA SER A 170 -3.34 5.90 26.11
C SER A 170 -2.02 5.30 26.60
N PRO A 171 -1.10 6.10 27.17
CA PRO A 171 0.09 5.56 27.80
C PRO A 171 -0.31 4.55 28.89
N GLY A 172 0.45 3.48 29.04
CA GLY A 172 0.21 2.51 30.10
C GLY A 172 0.30 3.21 31.46
N GLY A 173 -0.80 3.22 32.21
CA GLY A 173 -0.78 3.60 33.63
C GLY A 173 0.04 2.56 34.40
N GLN A 174 0.98 3.02 35.24
CA GLN A 174 1.60 2.18 36.26
C GLN A 174 0.56 1.67 37.25
#